data_AF-A0A4P7KS07-F1
#
_entry.id   AF-A0A4P7KS07-F1
#
_cell.length_a   1.000
_cell.length_b   1.000
_cell.length_c   1.000
_cell.angle_alpha   90.00
_cell.angle_beta   90.00
_cell.angle_gamma   90.00
#
_symmetry.space_group_name_H-M   'P 1'
#
loop_
_entity.id
_entity.type
_entity.pdbx_description
1 polymer ?
#
loop_
_entity_poly.entity_id
_entity_poly.type
_entity_poly.pdbx_seq_one_letter_code
_entity_poly.pdbx_strand_id
1 'polypeptide(L)'
;MVKIVYDGVSYDAGMVIGAELKNEKVTTVMGFNAQQFAFYNPSNGKMDLFMYLQDGQVFINEAFINEAGSIALSLSTKYNPKTTYLKNLDSSLMLKTIALR
;
A
#
# COMPACT_ATOMS: atom_id res chain seq x y z
N MET A 1 3.37 19.77 10.35
CA MET A 1 2.01 19.67 9.75
C MET A 1 1.79 20.85 8.84
N VAL A 2 1.09 20.62 7.73
CA VAL A 2 0.64 21.64 6.78
C VAL A 2 -0.89 21.56 6.72
N LYS A 3 -1.54 22.71 6.72
CA LYS A 3 -3.00 22.82 6.63
C LYS A 3 -3.36 23.76 5.49
N ILE A 4 -4.30 23.34 4.66
CA ILE A 4 -4.91 24.17 3.62
C ILE A 4 -6.42 24.19 3.86
N VAL A 5 -7.03 25.37 3.76
CA VAL A 5 -8.49 25.51 3.76
C VAL A 5 -8.92 25.89 2.35
N TYR A 6 -9.76 25.07 1.73
CA TYR A 6 -10.32 25.31 0.40
C TYR A 6 -11.82 25.01 0.43
N ASP A 7 -12.63 25.98 -0.02
CA ASP A 7 -14.09 25.87 -0.04
C ASP A 7 -14.70 25.48 1.32
N GLY A 8 -14.16 26.03 2.41
CA GLY A 8 -14.60 25.72 3.79
C GLY A 8 -14.15 24.35 4.32
N VAL A 9 -13.51 23.52 3.50
CA VAL A 9 -12.97 22.21 3.89
C VAL A 9 -11.51 22.36 4.31
N SER A 10 -11.13 21.73 5.43
CA SER A 10 -9.74 21.66 5.90
C SER A 10 -9.06 20.39 5.40
N TYR A 11 -7.89 20.57 4.77
CA TYR A 11 -7.01 19.50 4.32
C TYR A 11 -5.73 19.56 5.14
N ASP A 12 -5.51 18.56 5.97
CA ASP A 12 -4.36 18.47 6.86
C ASP A 12 -3.41 17.38 6.37
N ALA A 13 -2.11 17.70 6.31
CA ALA A 13 -1.05 16.75 6.04
C ALA A 13 0.05 16.86 7.09
N GLY A 14 0.62 15.73 7.51
CA GLY A 14 1.66 15.76 8.53
C GLY A 14 2.34 14.43 8.78
N MET A 15 3.50 14.51 9.41
CA MET A 15 4.22 13.38 9.97
C MET A 15 4.28 13.57 11.49
N VAL A 16 4.08 12.50 12.24
CA VAL A 16 4.35 12.42 13.68
C VAL A 16 5.52 11.49 13.92
N ILE A 17 6.47 11.91 14.74
CA ILE A 17 7.55 11.08 15.27
C ILE A 17 7.55 11.31 16.77
N GLY A 18 7.52 10.23 17.55
CA GLY A 18 7.49 10.31 19.00
C GLY A 18 8.21 9.14 19.66
N ALA A 19 8.67 9.36 20.88
CA ALA A 19 9.17 8.34 21.77
C ALA A 19 8.63 8.59 23.17
N GLU A 20 8.19 7.55 23.85
CA GLU A 20 7.69 7.60 25.23
C GLU A 20 8.48 6.58 26.08
N LEU A 21 8.97 7.03 27.24
CA LEU A 21 9.51 6.15 28.29
C LEU A 21 8.45 5.98 29.37
N LYS A 22 7.94 4.76 29.53
CA LYS A 22 6.94 4.43 30.56
C LYS A 22 7.28 3.09 31.18
N ASN A 23 7.35 3.03 32.52
CA ASN A 23 7.73 1.83 33.27
C ASN A 23 9.00 1.17 32.72
N GLU A 24 10.07 1.96 32.53
CA GLU A 24 11.38 1.50 32.01
C GLU A 24 11.36 0.97 30.57
N LYS A 25 10.23 1.00 29.88
CA LYS A 25 10.10 0.61 28.48
C LYS A 25 10.01 1.83 27.57
N VAL A 26 10.87 1.86 26.55
CA VAL A 26 10.79 2.86 25.47
C VAL A 26 9.85 2.34 24.37
N THR A 27 8.90 3.17 23.96
CA THR A 27 8.05 2.94 22.79
C THR A 27 8.24 4.08 21.80
N THR A 28 8.49 3.77 20.53
CA THR A 28 8.64 4.77 19.46
C THR A 28 7.47 4.67 18.48
N VAL A 29 6.99 5.80 17.97
CA VAL A 29 5.94 5.85 16.95
C VAL A 29 6.37 6.75 15.80
N MET A 30 6.05 6.33 14.58
CA MET A 30 6.09 7.16 13.39
C MET A 30 4.76 7.01 12.67
N GLY A 31 4.14 8.13 12.29
CA GLY A 31 2.85 8.14 11.60
C GLY A 31 2.78 9.24 10.56
N PHE A 32 1.93 9.03 9.56
CA PHE A 32 1.70 9.96 8.47
C PHE A 32 0.20 10.20 8.35
N ASN A 33 -0.20 11.46 8.19
CA ASN A 33 -1.56 11.86 7.86
C ASN A 33 -1.52 12.57 6.51
N ALA A 34 -2.14 11.98 5.49
CA ALA A 34 -2.33 12.58 4.17
C ALA A 34 -3.42 11.79 3.42
N GLN A 35 -4.11 12.44 2.47
CA GLN A 35 -5.06 11.76 1.57
C GLN A 35 -4.34 10.79 0.62
N GLN A 36 -3.14 11.18 0.20
CA GLN A 36 -2.24 10.39 -0.63
C GLN A 36 -0.82 10.59 -0.09
N PHE A 37 -0.07 9.50 0.03
CA PHE A 37 1.33 9.53 0.45
C PHE A 37 2.13 8.57 -0.43
N ALA A 38 3.33 8.98 -0.83
CA ALA A 38 4.14 8.28 -1.82
C ALA A 38 5.61 8.20 -1.40
N PHE A 39 6.23 7.06 -1.65
CA PHE A 39 7.68 6.85 -1.57
C PHE A 39 8.27 6.90 -2.98
N TYR A 40 9.25 7.77 -3.17
CA TYR A 40 10.00 7.90 -4.40
C TYR A 40 11.42 7.36 -4.21
N ASN A 41 11.93 6.65 -5.21
CA ASN A 41 13.34 6.26 -5.26
C ASN A 41 14.08 7.23 -6.20
N PRO A 42 14.88 8.19 -5.69
CA PRO A 42 15.61 9.16 -6.51
C PRO A 42 16.83 8.56 -7.22
N SER A 43 16.79 7.30 -7.63
CA SER A 43 17.89 6.67 -8.35
C SER A 43 18.02 7.28 -9.75
N ASN A 44 19.24 7.56 -10.18
CA ASN A 44 19.54 8.09 -11.52
C ASN A 44 18.85 9.43 -11.85
N GLY A 45 18.54 10.25 -10.84
CA GLY A 45 17.91 11.56 -11.03
C GLY A 45 16.44 11.49 -11.46
N LYS A 46 15.81 10.31 -11.40
CA LYS A 46 14.38 10.12 -11.67
C LYS A 46 13.62 9.91 -10.37
N MET A 47 12.41 10.46 -10.29
CA MET A 47 11.50 10.27 -9.15
C MET A 47 10.53 9.14 -9.48
N ASP A 48 11.04 7.91 -9.50
CA ASP A 48 10.20 6.75 -9.77
C ASP A 48 9.38 6.42 -8.52
N LEU A 49 8.04 6.41 -8.69
CA LEU A 49 7.11 6.03 -7.62
C LEU A 49 7.27 4.55 -7.31
N PHE A 50 7.63 4.22 -6.08
CA PHE A 50 7.82 2.83 -5.66
C PHE A 50 6.59 2.28 -4.91
N MET A 51 6.00 3.12 -4.06
CA MET A 51 4.85 2.76 -3.24
C MET A 51 3.98 3.99 -2.95
N TYR A 52 2.66 3.83 -2.92
CA TYR A 52 1.76 4.86 -2.39
C TYR A 52 0.59 4.27 -1.62
N LEU A 53 0.01 5.08 -0.73
CA LEU A 53 -1.18 4.75 0.04
C LEU A 53 -2.33 5.65 -0.41
N GLN A 54 -3.48 5.03 -0.67
CA GLN A 54 -4.71 5.72 -1.03
C GLN A 54 -5.93 4.89 -0.63
N ASP A 55 -6.96 5.55 -0.08
CA ASP A 55 -8.24 4.92 0.27
C ASP A 55 -8.10 3.65 1.14
N GLY A 56 -7.16 3.66 2.09
CA GLY A 56 -6.88 2.53 2.99
C GLY A 56 -6.15 1.35 2.34
N GLN A 57 -5.67 1.51 1.11
CA GLN A 57 -4.95 0.49 0.35
C GLN A 57 -3.49 0.92 0.12
N VAL A 58 -2.59 -0.06 0.04
CA VAL A 58 -1.19 0.13 -0.33
C VAL A 58 -0.99 -0.39 -1.74
N PHE A 59 -0.38 0.44 -2.59
CA PHE A 59 0.00 0.10 -3.95
C PHE A 59 1.52 0.07 -4.03
N ILE A 60 2.09 -1.03 -4.53
CA ILE A 60 3.54 -1.27 -4.61
C ILE A 60 3.84 -1.81 -5.99
N ASN A 61 4.86 -1.27 -6.67
CA ASN A 61 5.26 -1.77 -7.99
C ASN A 61 5.92 -3.15 -7.92
N GLU A 62 6.84 -3.34 -6.98
CA GLU A 62 7.54 -4.61 -6.74
C GLU A 62 7.90 -4.71 -5.26
N ALA A 63 7.82 -5.90 -4.67
CA ALA A 63 8.24 -6.14 -3.29
C ALA A 63 9.06 -7.43 -3.22
N PHE A 64 10.26 -7.35 -2.64
CA PHE A 64 11.08 -8.52 -2.33
C PHE A 64 10.97 -8.83 -0.83
N ILE A 65 10.59 -10.06 -0.48
CA ILE A 65 10.46 -10.50 0.91
C ILE A 65 11.44 -11.66 1.13
N ASN A 66 12.53 -11.37 1.82
CA ASN A 66 13.69 -12.26 1.95
C ASN A 66 13.40 -13.53 2.78
N GLU A 67 12.68 -13.38 3.89
CA GLU A 67 12.26 -14.49 4.74
C GLU A 67 10.81 -14.26 5.18
N ALA A 68 9.89 -15.02 4.60
CA ALA A 68 8.50 -15.02 5.04
C ALA A 68 8.13 -16.41 5.55
N GLY A 69 7.78 -16.51 6.83
CA GLY A 69 7.28 -17.78 7.40
C GLY A 69 5.98 -18.25 6.73
N SER A 70 5.10 -17.31 6.34
CA SER A 70 3.90 -17.56 5.54
C SER A 70 3.40 -16.24 4.93
N ILE A 71 3.15 -16.19 3.62
CA ILE A 71 2.49 -15.05 2.96
C ILE A 71 1.09 -15.50 2.57
N ALA A 72 0.06 -14.81 3.08
CA ALA A 72 -1.32 -15.01 2.66
C ALA A 72 -1.72 -13.92 1.67
N LEU A 73 -1.82 -14.26 0.38
CA LEU A 73 -2.30 -13.35 -0.65
C LEU A 73 -3.80 -13.59 -0.89
N SER A 74 -4.62 -12.57 -0.61
CA SER A 74 -6.06 -12.59 -0.89
C SER A 74 -6.35 -11.72 -2.11
N LEU A 75 -6.73 -12.34 -3.23
CA LEU A 75 -7.19 -11.62 -4.43
C LEU A 75 -8.68 -11.35 -4.31
N SER A 76 -9.05 -10.07 -4.17
CA SER A 76 -10.45 -9.65 -4.24
C SER A 76 -10.71 -8.98 -5.59
N THR A 77 -11.61 -9.55 -6.39
CA THR A 77 -12.11 -8.89 -7.60
C THR A 77 -13.39 -8.14 -7.25
N LYS A 78 -13.45 -6.83 -7.55
CA LYS A 78 -14.72 -6.13 -7.58
C LYS A 78 -15.48 -6.59 -8.83
N TYR A 79 -16.42 -7.50 -8.66
CA TYR A 79 -17.32 -7.92 -9.74
C TYR A 79 -18.12 -6.71 -10.23
N ASN A 80 -17.82 -6.24 -11.45
CA ASN A 80 -18.59 -5.19 -12.11
C ASN A 80 -19.52 -5.84 -13.16
N PRO A 81 -20.83 -5.96 -12.89
CA PRO A 81 -21.76 -6.75 -13.72
C PRO A 81 -22.05 -6.20 -15.13
N LYS A 82 -21.35 -5.16 -15.60
CA LYS A 82 -21.68 -4.48 -16.88
C LYS A 82 -20.90 -4.93 -18.12
N THR A 83 -19.97 -5.87 -18.02
CA THR A 83 -19.28 -6.44 -19.20
C THR A 83 -19.22 -7.96 -19.10
N THR A 84 -20.22 -8.61 -19.68
CA THR A 84 -20.32 -10.07 -19.77
C THR A 84 -19.53 -10.56 -20.98
N TYR A 85 -18.30 -11.05 -20.79
CA TYR A 85 -17.74 -12.14 -21.59
C TYR A 85 -16.78 -12.99 -20.74
N LEU A 86 -17.06 -14.30 -20.72
CA LEU A 86 -16.30 -15.42 -20.15
C LEU A 86 -16.42 -15.67 -18.63
N LYS A 87 -17.51 -16.35 -18.24
CA LYS A 87 -17.54 -17.21 -17.06
C LYS A 87 -16.86 -18.55 -17.40
N ASN A 88 -16.07 -19.04 -16.45
CA ASN A 88 -15.45 -20.37 -16.35
C ASN A 88 -14.01 -20.48 -16.91
N LEU A 89 -13.06 -19.81 -16.23
CA LEU A 89 -11.75 -20.42 -16.02
C LEU A 89 -11.73 -21.02 -14.61
N ASP A 90 -11.61 -22.34 -14.56
CA ASP A 90 -11.37 -23.11 -13.34
C ASP A 90 -10.05 -22.65 -12.69
N SER A 91 -10.09 -22.33 -11.40
CA SER A 91 -8.95 -21.95 -10.55
C SER A 91 -7.79 -22.94 -10.61
N SER A 92 -8.05 -24.19 -11.00
CA SER A 92 -7.06 -25.25 -11.24
C SER A 92 -6.07 -24.92 -12.38
N LEU A 93 -6.49 -24.19 -13.42
CA LEU A 93 -5.62 -23.83 -14.55
C LEU A 93 -4.57 -22.76 -14.19
N MET A 94 -4.86 -21.88 -13.24
CA MET A 94 -3.94 -20.81 -12.83
C MET A 94 -2.71 -21.36 -12.08
N LEU A 95 -2.89 -22.41 -11.27
CA LEU A 95 -1.76 -23.02 -10.54
C LEU A 95 -0.81 -23.81 -11.45
N LYS A 96 -1.28 -24.33 -12.59
CA LYS A 96 -0.43 -25.13 -13.49
C LYS A 96 0.57 -24.29 -14.31
N THR A 97 0.34 -22.99 -14.45
CA THR A 97 1.26 -22.12 -15.23
C THR A 97 2.46 -21.65 -14.41
N ILE A 98 2.39 -21.69 -13.07
CA ILE A 98 3.49 -21.27 -12.19
C ILE A 98 4.46 -22.44 -11.90
N ALA A 99 4.03 -23.69 -12.08
CA ALA A 99 4.85 -24.87 -11.82
C ALA A 99 5.74 -25.33 -13.00
N LEU A 100 5.83 -24.54 -14.09
CA LEU A 100 6.69 -24.82 -15.24
C LEU A 100 7.57 -23.60 -15.57
N ARG A 101 8.49 -23.27 -14.64
CA ARG A 101 9.83 -22.76 -14.93
C ARG A 101 10.79 -23.23 -13.85
#